data_AF-A0A3D5U735-F1
#
_entry.id   AF-A0A3D5U735-F1
#
_cell.length_a   1.000
_cell.length_b   1.000
_cell.length_c   1.000
_cell.angle_alpha   90.00
_cell.angle_beta   90.00
_cell.angle_gamma   90.00
#
_symmetry.space_group_name_H-M   'P 1'
#
loop_
_entity.id
_entity.type
_entity.pdbx_description
1 polymer ?
#
loop_
_entity_poly.entity_id
_entity_poly.type
_entity_poly.pdbx_seq_one_letter_code
_entity_poly.pdbx_strand_id
1 'polypeptide(L)'
;MSSFRMISDYAPAGDQPKAIDELVSGIQNGKQFQVLLGVTGSGKTFTIANVIQKLNRPTLVLSHNKTLAAQLYGELKQLFPDNAVEYFISYYDYYQP
;
A
#
# COMPACT_ATOMS: atom_id res chain seq x y z
N MET A 1 17.15 -3.17 11.66
CA MET A 1 15.76 -3.13 11.12
C MET A 1 15.87 -3.12 9.60
N SER A 2 15.25 -4.07 8.92
CA SER A 2 15.23 -4.10 7.45
C SER A 2 14.34 -2.97 6.92
N SER A 3 14.88 -2.12 6.07
CA SER A 3 14.09 -1.07 5.42
C SER A 3 13.22 -1.64 4.30
N PHE A 4 12.05 -1.05 4.08
CA PHE A 4 11.27 -1.33 2.86
C PHE A 4 12.07 -0.90 1.63
N ARG A 5 12.19 -1.80 0.65
CA ARG A 5 12.89 -1.57 -0.61
C ARG A 5 11.96 -1.88 -1.76
N MET A 6 11.43 -0.83 -2.37
CA MET A 6 10.62 -0.94 -3.56
C MET A 6 11.49 -1.17 -4.79
N ILE A 7 11.05 -2.04 -5.69
CA ILE A 7 11.62 -2.25 -7.02
C ILE A 7 10.53 -1.89 -8.04
N SER A 8 10.86 -0.99 -8.96
CA SER A 8 9.96 -0.51 -10.01
C SER A 8 10.77 0.16 -11.12
N ASP A 9 10.41 -0.08 -12.38
CA ASP A 9 10.96 0.64 -13.54
C ASP A 9 10.33 2.04 -13.70
N TYR A 10 9.26 2.31 -12.97
CA TYR A 10 8.52 3.57 -13.00
C TYR A 10 8.86 4.45 -11.80
N ALA A 11 8.95 5.75 -12.04
CA ALA A 11 8.97 6.78 -11.01
C ALA A 11 7.57 7.39 -10.81
N PRO A 12 7.27 7.94 -9.61
CA PRO A 12 6.01 8.67 -9.39
C PRO A 12 5.83 9.79 -10.42
N ALA A 13 4.63 9.86 -11.02
CA ALA A 13 4.32 10.81 -12.09
C ALA A 13 2.95 11.48 -11.87
N GLY A 14 2.69 12.55 -12.62
CA GLY A 14 1.46 13.35 -12.47
C GLY A 14 1.33 13.91 -11.05
N ASP A 15 0.17 13.69 -10.42
CA ASP A 15 -0.11 14.16 -9.06
C ASP A 15 0.47 13.25 -7.95
N GLN A 16 1.02 12.09 -8.31
CA GLN A 16 1.54 11.13 -7.32
C GLN A 16 2.62 11.70 -6.40
N PRO A 17 3.66 12.43 -6.89
CA PRO A 17 4.71 12.96 -6.02
C PRO A 17 4.15 13.85 -4.90
N LYS A 18 3.24 14.76 -5.26
CA LYS A 18 2.58 15.66 -4.30
C LYS A 18 1.73 14.89 -3.29
N ALA A 19 0.92 13.93 -3.75
CA ALA A 19 0.09 13.12 -2.87
C ALA A 19 0.93 12.29 -1.88
N ILE A 20 2.06 11.73 -2.33
CA ILE A 20 3.00 11.00 -1.48
C ILE A 20 3.54 11.92 -0.39
N ASP A 21 4.03 13.10 -0.76
CA ASP A 21 4.65 14.03 0.19
C ASP A 21 3.64 14.56 1.22
N GLU A 22 2.40 14.87 0.80
CA GLU A 22 1.32 15.28 1.70
C GLU A 22 0.96 14.19 2.71
N LEU A 23 0.82 12.93 2.27
CA LEU A 23 0.51 11.80 3.15
C LEU A 23 1.63 11.52 4.15
N VAL A 24 2.89 11.51 3.69
CA VAL A 24 4.08 11.30 4.52
C VAL A 24 4.19 12.41 5.58
N SER A 25 4.10 13.67 5.16
CA SER A 25 4.12 14.82 6.05
C SER A 25 2.99 14.76 7.07
N GLY A 26 1.78 14.38 6.65
CA GLY A 26 0.66 14.21 7.58
C GLY A 26 0.94 13.19 8.67
N ILE A 27 1.50 12.02 8.32
CA ILE A 27 1.82 10.97 9.31
C ILE A 27 2.95 11.44 10.23
N GLN A 28 3.98 12.10 9.71
CA GLN A 28 5.09 12.63 10.51
C GLN A 28 4.63 13.73 11.48
N ASN A 29 3.66 14.54 11.09
CA ASN A 29 3.05 15.57 11.92
C ASN A 29 1.95 15.04 12.87
N GLY A 30 1.79 13.72 12.97
CA GLY A 30 0.85 13.09 13.90
C GLY A 30 -0.63 13.14 13.46
N LYS A 31 -0.93 13.43 12.19
CA LYS A 31 -2.30 13.30 11.67
C LYS A 31 -2.72 11.83 11.69
N GLN A 32 -3.67 11.50 12.56
CA GLN A 32 -4.17 10.14 12.72
C GLN A 32 -5.00 9.66 11.52
N PHE A 33 -5.77 10.56 10.90
CA PHE A 33 -6.68 10.24 9.80
C PHE A 33 -6.34 11.08 8.57
N GLN A 34 -6.24 10.42 7.42
CA GLN A 34 -5.97 11.05 6.13
C GLN A 34 -6.70 10.28 5.02
N VAL A 35 -7.06 10.99 3.95
CA VAL A 35 -7.78 10.41 2.81
C VAL A 35 -7.00 10.73 1.53
N LEU A 36 -6.65 9.69 0.77
CA LEU A 36 -6.12 9.84 -0.58
C LEU A 36 -7.29 9.86 -1.57
N LEU A 37 -7.67 11.04 -2.05
CA LEU A 37 -8.68 11.17 -3.09
C LEU A 37 -8.05 10.93 -4.47
N GLY A 38 -8.14 9.70 -4.97
CA GLY A 38 -7.56 9.31 -6.25
C GLY A 38 -8.59 8.69 -7.21
N VAL A 39 -8.62 9.17 -8.45
CA VAL A 39 -9.45 8.61 -9.53
C VAL A 39 -9.03 7.17 -9.87
N THR A 40 -9.91 6.41 -10.53
CA THR A 40 -9.57 5.08 -11.03
C THR A 40 -8.45 5.18 -12.08
N GLY A 41 -7.49 4.26 -12.04
CA GLY A 41 -6.34 4.27 -12.96
C GLY A 41 -5.18 5.19 -12.58
N SER A 42 -5.28 6.00 -11.51
CA SER A 42 -4.20 6.92 -11.10
C SER A 42 -3.00 6.26 -10.41
N GLY A 43 -2.97 4.93 -10.28
CA GLY A 43 -1.88 4.21 -9.61
C GLY A 43 -1.89 4.32 -8.09
N LYS A 44 -3.07 4.27 -7.44
CA LYS A 44 -3.21 4.38 -5.97
C LYS A 44 -2.31 3.42 -5.20
N THR A 45 -2.19 2.16 -5.62
CA THR A 45 -1.31 1.19 -4.96
C THR A 45 0.15 1.65 -4.99
N PHE A 46 0.62 2.17 -6.13
CA PHE A 46 1.98 2.68 -6.28
C PHE A 46 2.23 3.92 -5.40
N THR A 47 1.26 4.83 -5.32
CA THR A 47 1.31 5.97 -4.38
C THR A 47 1.45 5.48 -2.93
N ILE A 48 0.61 4.55 -2.50
CA ILE A 48 0.66 4.01 -1.12
C ILE A 48 1.95 3.23 -0.86
N ALA A 49 2.45 2.47 -1.83
CA ALA A 49 3.75 1.80 -1.72
C ALA A 49 4.88 2.82 -1.48
N ASN A 50 4.87 3.97 -2.17
CA ASN A 50 5.88 5.01 -1.96
C ASN A 50 5.80 5.60 -0.55
N VAL A 51 4.58 5.78 -0.02
CA VAL A 51 4.35 6.21 1.36
C VAL A 51 4.89 5.18 2.36
N ILE A 52 4.63 3.88 2.15
CA ILE A 52 5.15 2.79 2.99
C ILE A 52 6.68 2.81 3.00
N GLN A 53 7.32 2.91 1.84
CA GLN A 53 8.78 2.97 1.74
C GLN A 53 9.36 4.18 2.48
N LYS A 54 8.79 5.39 2.26
CA LYS A 54 9.30 6.63 2.87
C LYS A 54 9.15 6.64 4.40
N LEU A 55 8.06 6.08 4.93
CA LEU A 55 7.82 6.06 6.37
C LEU A 55 8.53 4.89 7.08
N ASN A 56 8.81 3.82 6.35
CA ASN A 56 9.46 2.61 6.83
C ASN A 56 8.81 2.03 8.09
N ARG A 57 7.47 1.89 8.07
CA ARG A 57 6.67 1.35 9.18
C ARG A 57 5.93 0.09 8.76
N PRO A 58 5.84 -0.95 9.61
CA PRO A 58 4.92 -2.07 9.38
C PRO A 58 3.51 -1.54 9.10
N THR A 59 2.88 -2.03 8.04
CA THR A 59 1.63 -1.47 7.52
C THR A 59 0.62 -2.59 7.31
N LEU A 60 -0.63 -2.36 7.74
CA LEU A 60 -1.77 -3.23 7.49
C LEU A 60 -2.65 -2.61 6.40
N VAL A 61 -2.86 -3.33 5.30
CA VAL A 61 -3.77 -2.94 4.23
C VAL A 61 -5.05 -3.75 4.35
N LEU A 62 -6.18 -3.07 4.56
CA LEU A 62 -7.50 -3.70 4.66
C LEU A 62 -8.24 -3.58 3.33
N SER A 63 -8.88 -4.68 2.93
CA SER A 63 -9.72 -4.75 1.73
C SER A 63 -11.07 -5.37 2.07
N HIS A 64 -12.12 -4.90 1.40
CA HIS A 64 -13.49 -5.32 1.69
C HIS A 64 -13.86 -6.69 1.08
N ASN A 65 -13.01 -7.28 0.25
CA ASN A 65 -13.26 -8.58 -0.38
C ASN A 65 -11.96 -9.34 -0.69
N LYS A 66 -12.06 -10.69 -0.82
CA LYS A 66 -10.92 -11.58 -1.07
C LYS A 66 -10.22 -11.30 -2.41
N THR A 67 -10.98 -11.01 -3.47
CA THR A 67 -10.43 -10.75 -4.82
C THR A 67 -9.52 -9.53 -4.84
N LEU A 68 -9.99 -8.39 -4.32
CA LEU A 68 -9.19 -7.17 -4.24
C LEU A 68 -8.03 -7.33 -3.26
N ALA A 69 -8.22 -8.06 -2.15
CA ALA A 69 -7.12 -8.38 -1.25
C ALA A 69 -6.00 -9.16 -1.97
N ALA A 70 -6.36 -10.15 -2.80
CA ALA A 70 -5.39 -10.92 -3.58
C ALA A 70 -4.68 -10.06 -4.64
N GLN A 71 -5.40 -9.16 -5.31
CA GLN A 71 -4.81 -8.19 -6.25
C GLN A 71 -3.78 -7.29 -5.56
N LEU A 72 -4.15 -6.67 -4.43
CA LEU A 72 -3.25 -5.82 -3.65
C LEU A 72 -2.03 -6.59 -3.14
N TYR A 73 -2.21 -7.82 -2.69
CA TYR A 73 -1.11 -8.69 -2.28
C TYR A 73 -0.13 -8.91 -3.45
N GLY A 74 -0.64 -9.26 -4.64
CA GLY A 74 0.19 -9.46 -5.83
C GLY A 74 0.97 -8.19 -6.22
N GLU A 75 0.29 -7.05 -6.30
CA GLU A 75 0.90 -5.76 -6.62
C GLU A 75 1.98 -5.36 -5.60
N LEU A 76 1.70 -5.49 -4.30
CA LEU A 76 2.68 -5.16 -3.25
C LEU A 76 3.83 -6.16 -3.21
N LYS A 77 3.61 -7.44 -3.50
CA LYS A 77 4.67 -8.45 -3.56
C LYS A 77 5.63 -8.19 -4.72
N GLN A 78 5.11 -7.74 -5.86
CA GLN A 78 5.92 -7.32 -7.01
C GLN A 78 6.73 -6.06 -6.69
N LEU A 79 6.12 -5.08 -6.01
CA LEU A 79 6.80 -3.85 -5.63
C LEU A 79 7.84 -4.06 -4.52
N PHE A 80 7.62 -4.97 -3.58
CA PHE A 80 8.51 -5.24 -2.44
C PHE A 80 8.96 -6.71 -2.37
N PRO A 81 9.69 -7.21 -3.38
CA PRO A 81 10.05 -8.63 -3.46
C PRO A 81 11.01 -9.06 -2.34
N ASP A 82 11.83 -8.14 -1.85
CA ASP A 82 12.83 -8.35 -0.79
C ASP A 82 12.24 -8.14 0.63
N ASN A 83 10.95 -7.80 0.76
CA ASN A 83 10.30 -7.60 2.05
C ASN A 83 9.19 -8.64 2.33
N ALA A 84 8.84 -8.77 3.61
CA ALA A 84 7.73 -9.61 4.07
C ALA A 84 6.39 -8.96 3.72
N VAL A 85 5.87 -9.28 2.54
CA VAL A 85 4.49 -9.01 2.12
C VAL A 85 3.70 -10.28 2.36
N GLU A 86 2.71 -10.21 3.24
CA GLU A 86 1.94 -11.35 3.75
C GLU A 86 0.46 -11.22 3.42
N TYR A 87 -0.26 -12.35 3.43
CA TYR A 87 -1.69 -12.42 3.11
C TYR A 87 -2.48 -13.05 4.25
N PHE A 88 -3.45 -12.32 4.80
CA PHE A 88 -4.26 -12.78 5.94
C PHE A 88 -5.75 -12.67 5.64
N ILE A 89 -6.40 -13.81 5.45
CA ILE A 89 -7.84 -13.93 5.18
C ILE A 89 -8.42 -15.14 5.93
N SER A 90 -9.76 -15.23 5.97
CA SER A 90 -10.41 -16.47 6.37
C SER A 90 -9.99 -17.62 5.44
N TYR A 91 -9.49 -18.70 6.05
CA TYR A 91 -9.10 -19.95 5.39
C TYR A 91 -10.29 -20.90 5.15
N TYR A 92 -11.50 -20.52 5.58
CA TYR A 92 -12.70 -21.30 5.27
C TYR A 92 -13.10 -21.10 3.81
N ASP A 93 -13.20 -22.20 3.08
CA ASP A 93 -13.78 -22.25 1.73
C ASP A 93 -15.31 -22.08 1.79
N TYR A 94 -15.94 -22.67 2.80
CA TYR A 94 -17.35 -22.55 3.12
C TYR A 94 -17.53 -22.46 4.63
N TYR A 95 -18.43 -21.57 5.08
CA TYR A 95 -18.80 -21.44 6.48
C TYR A 95 -20.30 -21.18 6.56
N GLN A 96 -21.00 -22.03 7.31
CA GLN A 96 -22.40 -21.85 7.69
C GLN A 96 -22.44 -21.80 9.23
N PRO A 97 -22.95 -20.70 9.84
CA PRO A 97 -23.03 -20.56 11.29
C PRO A 97 -23.90 -21.62 11.97
#